data_AF-A0A1F2TK20-F1
#
_entry.id   AF-A0A1F2TK20-F1
#
_cell.length_a   1.000
_cell.length_b   1.000
_cell.length_c   1.000
_cell.angle_alpha   90.00
_cell.angle_beta   90.00
_cell.angle_gamma   90.00
#
_symmetry.space_group_name_H-M   'P 1'
#
loop_
_entity.id
_entity.type
_entity.pdbx_description
1 polymer ?
#
loop_
_entity_poly.entity_id
_entity_poly.type
_entity_poly.pdbx_seq_one_letter_code
_entity_poly.pdbx_strand_id
1 'polypeptide(L)'
;MTGRELVALVGANPSVLALVLGLPPLVALASGVLHGRGNGGNAPWKYVYSVAIYATCVPGMLAAVLTAYTIFISRADLLDQNVLVYIVPLVTMALTLVVVRSRVAFDAVPGFDRLWGLMTMIAMTFIIVLAVARTRIFLFFGGSMAMLIGLCAFVFALLKWGAYMAFRGSHQPKIEPRRFDGA
;
A
#
# COMPACT_ATOMS: atom_id res chain seq x y z
N MET A 1 20.12 -15.32 12.19
CA MET A 1 18.96 -15.77 11.40
C MET A 1 18.87 -14.90 10.15
N THR A 2 19.11 -15.47 8.98
CA THR A 2 18.96 -14.73 7.71
C THR A 2 17.47 -14.62 7.32
N GLY A 3 17.09 -13.63 6.51
CA GLY A 3 15.68 -13.48 6.07
C GLY A 3 15.15 -14.73 5.36
N ARG A 4 16.02 -15.49 4.69
CA ARG A 4 15.69 -16.79 4.09
C ARG A 4 15.39 -17.87 5.13
N GLU A 5 16.13 -17.94 6.22
CA GLU A 5 15.87 -18.91 7.30
C GLU A 5 14.54 -18.64 8.00
N LEU A 6 14.16 -17.37 8.17
CA LEU A 6 12.85 -17.01 8.71
C LEU A 6 11.71 -17.46 7.78
N VAL A 7 11.83 -17.22 6.47
CA VAL A 7 10.86 -17.70 5.47
C VAL A 7 10.81 -19.22 5.42
N ALA A 8 11.95 -19.90 5.56
CA ALA A 8 12.02 -21.36 5.60
C ALA A 8 11.39 -21.95 6.88
N LEU A 9 11.64 -21.36 8.05
CA LEU A 9 11.04 -21.79 9.33
C LEU A 9 9.53 -21.59 9.37
N VAL A 10 9.06 -20.45 8.85
CA VAL A 10 7.64 -20.13 8.70
C VAL A 10 7.00 -21.07 7.67
N GLY A 11 7.72 -21.34 6.59
CA GLY A 11 7.33 -22.29 5.56
C GLY A 11 7.29 -23.76 5.97
N ALA A 12 8.08 -24.15 6.97
CA ALA A 12 8.13 -25.52 7.49
C ALA A 12 6.89 -25.91 8.31
N ASN A 13 6.06 -24.93 8.72
CA ASN A 13 4.84 -25.15 9.48
C ASN A 13 3.61 -24.58 8.74
N PRO A 14 3.24 -25.16 7.57
CA PRO A 14 2.15 -24.64 6.73
C PRO A 14 0.78 -24.68 7.44
N SER A 15 0.59 -25.62 8.38
CA SER A 15 -0.63 -25.72 9.19
C SER A 15 -0.80 -24.54 10.15
N VAL A 16 0.27 -24.04 10.77
CA VAL A 16 0.23 -22.90 11.69
C VAL A 16 0.01 -21.59 10.93
N LEU A 17 0.62 -21.43 9.75
CA LEU A 17 0.33 -20.31 8.85
C LEU A 17 -1.13 -20.30 8.41
N ALA A 18 -1.64 -21.45 7.94
CA ALA A 18 -3.03 -21.56 7.51
C ALA A 18 -4.02 -21.29 8.65
N LEU A 19 -3.69 -21.70 9.89
CA LEU A 19 -4.49 -21.38 11.07
C LEU A 19 -4.43 -19.89 11.42
N VAL A 20 -3.24 -19.32 11.60
CA VAL A 20 -3.07 -17.93 12.05
C VAL A 20 -3.57 -16.93 11.01
N LEU A 21 -3.43 -17.22 9.71
CA LEU A 21 -3.95 -16.38 8.63
C LEU A 21 -5.40 -16.72 8.23
N GLY A 22 -5.87 -17.94 8.43
CA GLY A 22 -7.26 -18.32 8.18
C GLY A 22 -8.23 -17.91 9.29
N LEU A 23 -7.74 -17.80 10.53
CA LEU A 23 -8.54 -17.41 11.70
C LEU A 23 -9.18 -16.03 11.53
N PRO A 24 -8.48 -14.96 11.13
CA PRO A 24 -9.09 -13.63 11.02
C PRO A 24 -10.26 -13.51 10.01
N PRO A 25 -10.20 -14.04 8.77
CA PRO A 25 -11.37 -14.05 7.89
C PRO A 25 -12.49 -14.95 8.44
N LEU A 26 -12.17 -16.06 9.11
CA LEU A 26 -13.17 -16.89 9.77
C LEU A 26 -13.83 -16.16 10.94
N VAL A 27 -13.09 -15.41 11.75
CA VAL A 27 -13.63 -14.58 12.83
C VAL A 27 -14.46 -13.44 12.28
N ALA A 28 -14.04 -12.81 11.17
CA ALA A 28 -14.81 -11.76 10.50
C ALA A 28 -16.12 -12.31 9.87
N LEU A 29 -16.07 -13.52 9.31
CA LEU A 29 -17.24 -14.21 8.78
C LEU A 29 -18.18 -14.68 9.90
N ALA A 30 -17.65 -15.32 10.95
CA ALA A 30 -18.41 -15.81 12.09
C ALA A 30 -19.08 -14.67 12.85
N SER A 31 -18.34 -13.58 13.14
CA SER A 31 -18.92 -12.37 13.74
C SER A 31 -19.99 -11.74 12.86
N GLY A 32 -19.82 -11.80 11.54
CA GLY A 32 -20.82 -11.36 10.58
C GLY A 32 -22.09 -12.23 10.53
N VAL A 33 -21.99 -13.53 10.75
CA VAL A 33 -23.15 -14.44 10.84
C VAL A 33 -23.88 -14.26 12.18
N LEU A 34 -23.14 -14.05 13.27
CA LEU A 34 -23.66 -13.88 14.62
C LEU A 34 -24.34 -12.52 14.86
N HIS A 35 -24.04 -11.49 14.06
CA HIS A 35 -24.49 -10.11 14.32
C HIS A 35 -25.89 -9.74 13.87
N GLY A 36 -26.47 -10.51 12.96
CA GLY A 36 -27.65 -10.04 12.23
C GLY A 36 -27.34 -8.80 11.37
N ARG A 37 -28.13 -8.60 10.32
CA ARG A 37 -27.94 -7.47 9.39
C ARG A 37 -28.13 -6.14 10.14
N GLY A 38 -27.11 -5.26 10.12
CA GLY A 38 -27.22 -3.88 10.58
C GLY A 38 -26.52 -3.54 11.92
N ASN A 39 -26.12 -4.51 12.74
CA ASN A 39 -25.50 -4.25 14.04
C ASN A 39 -23.96 -4.18 14.03
N GLY A 40 -23.30 -4.38 12.87
CA GLY A 40 -21.85 -4.48 12.80
C GLY A 40 -21.08 -3.22 13.21
N GLY A 41 -21.72 -2.04 13.18
CA GLY A 41 -21.16 -0.77 13.66
C GLY A 41 -21.28 -0.54 15.16
N ASN A 42 -22.07 -1.35 15.88
CA ASN A 42 -22.30 -1.18 17.31
C ASN A 42 -21.21 -1.87 18.14
N ALA A 43 -20.96 -1.36 19.35
CA ALA A 43 -20.14 -2.07 20.32
C ALA A 43 -20.86 -3.36 20.75
N PRO A 44 -20.16 -4.50 20.95
CA PRO A 44 -18.70 -4.68 20.94
C PRO A 44 -18.06 -5.00 19.57
N TRP A 45 -18.84 -5.14 18.50
CA TRP A 45 -18.42 -5.80 17.26
C TRP A 45 -17.51 -4.96 16.39
N LYS A 46 -17.61 -3.63 16.48
CA LYS A 46 -16.63 -2.71 15.89
C LYS A 46 -15.18 -3.00 16.33
N TYR A 47 -14.98 -3.44 17.57
CA TYR A 47 -13.64 -3.77 18.09
C TYR A 47 -13.14 -5.11 17.57
N VAL A 48 -14.03 -6.10 17.45
CA VAL A 48 -13.70 -7.40 16.86
C VAL A 48 -13.27 -7.24 15.41
N TYR A 49 -14.00 -6.44 14.63
CA TYR A 49 -13.64 -6.13 13.25
C TYR A 49 -12.31 -5.36 13.16
N SER A 50 -12.07 -4.39 14.04
CA SER A 50 -10.80 -3.66 14.09
C SER A 50 -9.63 -4.63 14.34
N VAL A 51 -9.70 -5.47 15.37
CA VAL A 51 -8.64 -6.45 15.69
C VAL A 51 -8.39 -7.40 14.51
N ALA A 52 -9.45 -7.91 13.86
CA ALA A 52 -9.30 -8.79 12.70
C ALA A 52 -8.64 -8.10 11.49
N ILE A 53 -8.99 -6.83 11.22
CA ILE A 53 -8.36 -6.04 10.17
C ILE A 53 -6.88 -5.83 10.49
N TYR A 54 -6.55 -5.35 11.70
CA TYR A 54 -5.15 -5.12 12.09
C TYR A 54 -4.32 -6.41 12.04
N ALA A 55 -4.87 -7.54 12.50
CA ALA A 55 -4.19 -8.83 12.50
C ALA A 55 -3.91 -9.36 11.07
N THR A 56 -4.70 -8.98 10.08
CA THR A 56 -4.46 -9.39 8.67
C THR A 56 -3.66 -8.38 7.87
N CYS A 57 -3.84 -7.09 8.12
CA CYS A 57 -3.12 -6.05 7.41
C CYS A 57 -1.61 -6.08 7.70
N VAL A 58 -1.17 -6.35 8.93
CA VAL A 58 0.27 -6.41 9.26
C VAL A 58 1.01 -7.49 8.46
N PRO A 59 0.61 -8.79 8.51
CA PRO A 59 1.26 -9.82 7.70
C PRO A 59 1.00 -9.63 6.19
N GLY A 60 -0.16 -9.09 5.80
CA GLY A 60 -0.48 -8.79 4.40
C GLY A 60 0.42 -7.71 3.79
N MET A 61 0.66 -6.61 4.50
CA MET A 61 1.57 -5.54 4.06
C MET A 61 3.01 -6.03 3.96
N LEU A 62 3.48 -6.82 4.94
CA LEU A 62 4.81 -7.41 4.90
C LEU A 62 4.97 -8.31 3.66
N ALA A 63 4.00 -9.18 3.42
CA ALA A 63 3.99 -10.07 2.25
C ALA A 63 3.93 -9.28 0.94
N ALA A 64 3.17 -8.18 0.88
CA ALA A 64 3.12 -7.31 -0.29
C ALA A 64 4.50 -6.73 -0.63
N VAL A 65 5.20 -6.19 0.38
CA VAL A 65 6.55 -5.61 0.20
C VAL A 65 7.55 -6.70 -0.21
N LEU A 66 7.52 -7.87 0.43
CA LEU A 66 8.41 -8.98 0.10
C LEU A 66 8.16 -9.52 -1.31
N THR A 67 6.89 -9.66 -1.70
CA THR A 67 6.50 -10.11 -3.05
C THR A 67 6.96 -9.10 -4.10
N ALA A 68 6.72 -7.81 -3.86
CA ALA A 68 7.10 -6.79 -4.81
C ALA A 68 8.64 -6.66 -4.89
N TYR A 69 9.36 -6.74 -3.78
CA TYR A 69 10.83 -6.78 -3.76
C TYR A 69 11.38 -7.96 -4.57
N THR A 70 10.87 -9.17 -4.35
CA THR A 70 11.35 -10.39 -5.02
C THR A 70 11.11 -10.34 -6.53
N ILE A 71 9.93 -9.91 -6.97
CA ILE A 71 9.58 -9.81 -8.40
C ILE A 71 10.42 -8.73 -9.10
N PHE A 72 10.46 -7.52 -8.54
CA PHE A 72 10.98 -6.36 -9.27
C PHE A 72 12.48 -6.16 -9.10
N ILE A 73 13.03 -6.46 -7.94
CA ILE A 73 14.45 -6.23 -7.61
C ILE A 73 15.24 -7.53 -7.77
N SER A 74 14.85 -8.59 -7.06
CA SER A 74 15.60 -9.85 -7.08
C SER A 74 15.41 -10.66 -8.36
N ARG A 75 14.30 -10.47 -9.09
CA ARG A 75 13.89 -11.30 -10.25
C ARG A 75 13.96 -12.81 -9.94
N ALA A 76 13.69 -13.17 -8.69
CA ALA A 76 13.69 -14.57 -8.30
C ALA A 76 12.34 -15.19 -8.67
N ASP A 77 12.36 -16.46 -9.09
CA ASP A 77 11.12 -17.18 -9.33
C ASP A 77 10.37 -17.39 -8.01
N LEU A 78 9.15 -16.86 -7.97
CA LEU A 78 8.27 -16.98 -6.81
C LEU A 78 7.89 -18.43 -6.51
N LEU A 79 7.96 -19.31 -7.52
CA LEU A 79 7.65 -20.73 -7.40
C LEU A 79 8.74 -21.53 -6.67
N ASP A 80 10.00 -21.09 -6.73
CA ASP A 80 11.11 -21.69 -5.99
C ASP A 80 11.17 -21.17 -4.54
N GLN A 81 10.59 -19.99 -4.31
CA GLN A 81 10.33 -19.45 -2.98
C GLN A 81 9.03 -20.02 -2.41
N ASN A 82 8.89 -20.02 -1.08
CA ASN A 82 7.69 -20.57 -0.44
C ASN A 82 6.47 -19.68 -0.71
N VAL A 83 5.74 -19.94 -1.80
CA VAL A 83 4.54 -19.22 -2.28
C VAL A 83 3.54 -18.95 -1.16
N LEU A 84 3.46 -19.85 -0.17
CA LEU A 84 2.59 -19.73 0.99
C LEU A 84 2.86 -18.46 1.80
N VAL A 85 4.11 -18.00 1.89
CA VAL A 85 4.48 -16.81 2.68
C VAL A 85 4.24 -15.51 1.92
N TYR A 86 4.24 -15.57 0.58
CA TYR A 86 4.11 -14.39 -0.27
C TYR A 86 2.65 -14.12 -0.67
N ILE A 87 1.97 -15.13 -1.20
CA ILE A 87 0.63 -14.96 -1.79
C ILE A 87 -0.48 -15.10 -0.74
N VAL A 88 -0.36 -16.04 0.19
CA VAL A 88 -1.46 -16.33 1.13
C VAL A 88 -1.79 -15.13 2.03
N PRO A 89 -0.83 -14.42 2.65
CA PRO A 89 -1.17 -13.24 3.45
C PRO A 89 -1.80 -12.11 2.66
N LEU A 90 -1.41 -11.95 1.39
CA LEU A 90 -1.97 -10.93 0.51
C LEU A 90 -3.44 -11.25 0.17
N VAL A 91 -3.72 -12.52 -0.18
CA VAL A 91 -5.07 -13.00 -0.47
C VAL A 91 -5.96 -12.93 0.77
N THR A 92 -5.45 -13.38 1.92
CA THR A 92 -6.15 -13.29 3.20
C THR A 92 -6.53 -11.85 3.54
N MET A 93 -5.60 -10.90 3.43
CA MET A 93 -5.85 -9.49 3.68
C MET A 93 -6.91 -8.91 2.73
N ALA A 94 -6.83 -9.23 1.44
CA ALA A 94 -7.81 -8.77 0.47
C ALA A 94 -9.21 -9.31 0.79
N LEU A 95 -9.31 -10.60 1.12
CA LEU A 95 -10.57 -11.23 1.50
C LEU A 95 -11.15 -10.64 2.78
N THR A 96 -10.34 -10.43 3.84
CA THR A 96 -10.84 -9.82 5.08
C THR A 96 -11.36 -8.41 4.85
N LEU A 97 -10.63 -7.57 4.12
CA LEU A 97 -11.06 -6.21 3.82
C LEU A 97 -12.35 -6.18 3.00
N VAL A 98 -12.49 -7.03 1.97
CA VAL A 98 -13.71 -7.11 1.15
C VAL A 98 -14.90 -7.59 1.99
N VAL A 99 -14.72 -8.62 2.81
CA VAL A 99 -15.79 -9.14 3.68
C VAL A 99 -16.21 -8.08 4.69
N VAL A 100 -15.27 -7.41 5.36
CA VAL A 100 -15.61 -6.37 6.34
C VAL A 100 -16.26 -5.16 5.67
N ARG A 101 -15.77 -4.74 4.50
CA ARG A 101 -16.37 -3.62 3.73
C ARG A 101 -17.84 -3.84 3.40
N SER A 102 -18.22 -5.10 3.15
CA SER A 102 -19.60 -5.46 2.85
C SER A 102 -20.53 -5.46 4.08
N ARG A 103 -19.97 -5.49 5.30
CA ARG A 103 -20.72 -5.60 6.56
C ARG A 103 -20.69 -4.33 7.40
N VAL A 104 -19.62 -3.55 7.33
CA VAL A 104 -19.40 -2.35 8.15
C VAL A 104 -18.77 -1.25 7.30
N ALA A 105 -19.25 -0.02 7.45
CA ALA A 105 -18.60 1.15 6.87
C ALA A 105 -17.22 1.32 7.50
N PHE A 106 -16.19 1.46 6.67
CA PHE A 106 -14.82 1.58 7.11
C PHE A 106 -14.57 2.76 8.06
N ASP A 107 -15.33 3.85 7.91
CA ASP A 107 -15.30 5.01 8.80
C ASP A 107 -15.78 4.69 10.23
N ALA A 108 -16.56 3.63 10.41
CA ALA A 108 -17.03 3.16 11.72
C ALA A 108 -15.99 2.28 12.45
N VAL A 109 -14.90 1.89 11.76
CA VAL A 109 -13.86 1.03 12.34
C VAL A 109 -12.81 1.91 13.04
N PRO A 110 -12.60 1.76 14.35
CA PRO A 110 -11.63 2.57 15.07
C PRO A 110 -10.22 2.32 14.55
N GLY A 111 -9.50 3.40 14.22
CA GLY A 111 -8.10 3.38 13.78
C GLY A 111 -7.88 3.11 12.29
N PHE A 112 -8.93 2.87 11.52
CA PHE A 112 -8.83 2.51 10.11
C PHE A 112 -8.13 3.56 9.23
N ASP A 113 -8.34 4.85 9.50
CA ASP A 113 -7.64 5.94 8.82
C ASP A 113 -6.11 5.83 8.95
N ARG A 114 -5.62 5.44 10.12
CA ARG A 114 -4.18 5.26 10.36
C ARG A 114 -3.64 4.07 9.58
N LEU A 115 -4.43 3.00 9.47
CA LEU A 115 -4.10 1.81 8.67
C LEU A 115 -3.98 2.15 7.18
N TRP A 116 -4.96 2.86 6.62
CA TRP A 116 -4.88 3.33 5.23
C TRP A 116 -3.73 4.29 5.01
N GLY A 117 -3.48 5.22 5.94
CA GLY A 117 -2.32 6.09 5.90
C GLY A 117 -1.00 5.31 5.82
N LEU A 118 -0.86 4.26 6.63
CA LEU A 118 0.31 3.38 6.58
C LEU A 118 0.41 2.62 5.25
N MET A 119 -0.69 2.01 4.79
CA MET A 119 -0.72 1.26 3.53
C MET A 119 -0.35 2.14 2.33
N THR A 120 -0.89 3.36 2.27
CA THR A 120 -0.59 4.32 1.19
C THR A 120 0.85 4.81 1.25
N MET A 121 1.39 5.07 2.45
CA MET A 121 2.79 5.47 2.61
C MET A 121 3.75 4.36 2.18
N ILE A 122 3.47 3.10 2.56
CA ILE A 122 4.25 1.94 2.12
C ILE A 122 4.17 1.79 0.60
N ALA A 123 2.97 1.86 0.02
CA ALA A 123 2.77 1.74 -1.43
C ALA A 123 3.52 2.84 -2.19
N MET A 124 3.42 4.09 -1.75
CA MET A 124 4.09 5.23 -2.37
C MET A 124 5.61 5.12 -2.25
N THR A 125 6.12 4.76 -1.07
CA THR A 125 7.54 4.49 -0.86
C THR A 125 8.04 3.38 -1.78
N PHE A 126 7.28 2.29 -1.89
CA PHE A 126 7.62 1.18 -2.75
C PHE A 126 7.63 1.58 -4.24
N ILE A 127 6.66 2.38 -4.70
CA ILE A 127 6.63 2.92 -6.07
C ILE A 127 7.88 3.75 -6.35
N ILE A 128 8.31 4.59 -5.41
CA ILE A 128 9.53 5.40 -5.55
C ILE A 128 10.76 4.49 -5.64
N VAL A 129 10.91 3.53 -4.72
CA VAL A 129 12.02 2.57 -4.75
C VAL A 129 12.02 1.77 -6.04
N LEU A 130 10.85 1.33 -6.51
CA LEU A 130 10.70 0.60 -7.76
C LEU A 130 11.10 1.45 -8.97
N ALA A 131 10.66 2.71 -9.00
CA ALA A 131 11.07 3.66 -10.03
C ALA A 131 12.59 3.80 -10.02
N VAL A 132 13.21 4.06 -8.88
CA VAL A 132 14.68 4.17 -8.77
C VAL A 132 15.38 2.89 -9.23
N ALA A 133 14.96 1.73 -8.72
CA ALA A 133 15.56 0.43 -9.03
C ALA A 133 15.43 0.08 -10.52
N ARG A 134 14.30 0.42 -11.14
CA ARG A 134 14.03 0.06 -12.53
C ARG A 134 14.62 1.04 -13.54
N THR A 135 14.76 2.32 -13.18
CA THR A 135 15.14 3.37 -14.13
C THR A 135 16.63 3.34 -14.52
N ARG A 136 17.43 2.34 -14.10
CA ARG A 136 18.89 2.27 -14.36
C ARG A 136 19.62 3.59 -14.08
N ILE A 137 19.07 4.45 -13.21
CA ILE A 137 19.69 5.72 -12.82
C ILE A 137 21.08 5.46 -12.23
N PHE A 138 21.23 4.34 -11.52
CA PHE A 138 22.50 3.89 -10.96
C PHE A 138 23.55 3.51 -12.04
N LEU A 139 23.12 2.94 -13.17
CA LEU A 139 23.98 2.57 -14.29
C LEU A 139 24.38 3.79 -15.13
N PHE A 140 23.50 4.80 -15.19
CA PHE A 140 23.78 6.12 -15.77
C PHE A 140 24.82 6.90 -14.94
N PHE A 141 24.80 6.73 -13.62
CA PHE A 141 25.72 7.38 -12.69
C PHE A 141 27.18 6.88 -12.80
N GLY A 142 27.38 5.61 -13.14
CA GLY A 142 28.71 5.00 -13.26
C GLY A 142 29.41 5.18 -14.62
N GLY A 143 28.70 5.61 -15.66
CA GLY A 143 29.21 5.60 -17.04
C GLY A 143 30.04 6.82 -17.47
N SER A 144 29.77 8.02 -16.93
CA SER A 144 30.52 9.25 -17.24
C SER A 144 30.06 10.42 -16.37
N MET A 145 30.99 11.20 -15.80
CA MET A 145 30.69 12.41 -15.01
C MET A 145 29.87 13.47 -15.79
N ALA A 146 30.01 13.52 -17.12
CA ALA A 146 29.23 14.41 -17.97
C ALA A 146 27.74 14.03 -18.01
N MET A 147 27.43 12.72 -17.97
CA MET A 147 26.06 12.22 -17.89
C MET A 147 25.42 12.58 -16.54
N LEU A 148 26.20 12.55 -15.44
CA LEU A 148 25.73 12.96 -14.11
C LEU A 148 25.13 14.37 -14.12
N ILE A 149 25.89 15.30 -14.70
CA ILE A 149 25.52 16.72 -14.78
C ILE A 149 24.28 16.87 -15.67
N GLY A 150 24.22 16.16 -16.80
CA GLY A 150 23.05 16.13 -17.68
C GLY A 150 21.79 15.59 -17.00
N LEU A 151 21.90 14.50 -16.23
CA LEU A 151 20.78 13.93 -15.48
C LEU A 151 20.30 14.89 -14.38
N CYS A 152 21.23 15.46 -13.61
CA CYS A 152 20.91 16.46 -12.60
C CYS A 152 20.17 17.65 -13.23
N ALA A 153 20.65 18.17 -14.37
CA ALA A 153 20.00 19.25 -15.09
C ALA A 153 18.60 18.85 -15.59
N PHE A 154 18.43 17.62 -16.09
CA PHE A 154 17.15 17.11 -16.57
C PHE A 154 16.12 16.93 -15.45
N VAL A 155 16.52 16.31 -14.33
CA VAL A 155 15.66 16.16 -13.14
C VAL A 155 15.31 17.52 -12.55
N PHE A 156 16.28 18.44 -12.49
CA PHE A 156 16.04 19.81 -12.04
C PHE A 156 15.05 20.55 -12.97
N ALA A 157 15.16 20.37 -14.28
CA ALA A 157 14.23 20.94 -15.25
C ALA A 157 12.82 20.35 -15.10
N LEU A 158 12.69 19.03 -14.91
CA LEU A 158 11.41 18.37 -14.66
C LEU A 158 10.76 18.83 -13.37
N LEU A 159 11.52 18.93 -12.28
CA LEU A 159 11.00 19.44 -11.00
C LEU A 159 10.60 20.91 -11.12
N LYS A 160 11.41 21.73 -11.80
CA LYS A 160 11.07 23.13 -12.08
C LYS A 160 9.79 23.23 -12.92
N TRP A 161 9.63 22.40 -13.94
CA TRP A 161 8.42 22.41 -14.78
C TRP A 161 7.21 21.91 -13.99
N GLY A 162 7.33 20.81 -13.25
CA GLY A 162 6.27 20.30 -12.39
C GLY A 162 5.81 21.33 -11.35
N ALA A 163 6.76 22.00 -10.68
CA ALA A 163 6.46 23.11 -9.77
C ALA A 163 5.82 24.29 -10.51
N TYR A 164 6.38 24.70 -11.65
CA TYR A 164 5.83 25.79 -12.45
C TYR A 164 4.41 25.48 -12.94
N MET A 165 4.10 24.23 -13.27
CA MET A 165 2.76 23.79 -13.69
C MET A 165 1.79 23.71 -12.51
N ALA A 166 2.23 23.20 -11.36
CA ALA A 166 1.42 23.12 -10.14
C ALA A 166 1.08 24.51 -9.57
N PHE A 167 2.00 25.47 -9.66
CA PHE A 167 1.80 26.84 -9.17
C PHE A 167 1.19 27.82 -10.19
N ARG A 168 0.86 27.36 -11.41
CA ARG A 168 0.26 28.21 -12.47
C ARG A 168 -1.25 28.47 -12.27
N GLY A 169 -1.90 27.83 -11.29
CA GLY A 169 -3.36 27.80 -11.17
C GLY A 169 -4.02 28.76 -10.17
N SER A 170 -3.30 29.41 -9.25
CA SER A 170 -3.94 29.97 -8.03
C SER A 170 -3.87 31.48 -7.81
N HIS A 171 -3.23 32.29 -8.66
CA HIS A 171 -3.13 33.74 -8.42
C HIS A 171 -3.31 34.62 -9.67
N GLN A 172 -4.51 34.64 -10.24
CA GLN A 172 -4.96 35.80 -11.00
C GLN A 172 -6.25 36.33 -10.37
N PRO A 173 -6.23 37.48 -9.66
CA PRO A 173 -7.46 38.16 -9.31
C PRO A 173 -8.15 38.57 -10.62
N LYS A 174 -9.40 38.12 -10.81
CA LYS A 174 -10.25 38.50 -11.93
C LYS A 174 -10.43 40.02 -11.90
N ILE A 175 -9.72 40.74 -12.75
CA ILE A 175 -9.98 42.15 -13.00
C ILE A 175 -11.22 42.19 -13.88
N GLU A 176 -12.36 42.49 -13.26
CA GLU A 176 -13.63 42.70 -13.93
C GLU A 176 -13.52 44.00 -14.73
N PRO A 177 -13.70 43.99 -16.07
CA PRO A 177 -13.60 45.20 -16.86
C PRO A 177 -14.73 46.15 -16.47
N ARG A 178 -14.38 47.39 -16.10
CA ARG A 178 -15.35 48.43 -15.75
C ARG A 178 -16.31 48.63 -16.91
N ARG A 179 -17.57 48.28 -16.66
CA ARG A 179 -18.72 48.59 -17.50
C ARG A 179 -18.88 50.11 -17.51
N PHE A 180 -18.50 50.75 -18.61
CA PHE A 180 -18.89 52.12 -18.87
C PHE A 180 -20.33 52.07 -19.38
N ASP A 181 -21.27 52.37 -18.48
CA ASP A 181 -22.64 52.64 -18.88
C ASP A 181 -22.64 53.97 -19.64
N GLY A 182 -23.05 53.90 -20.90
CA GLY A 182 -23.16 55.08 -21.75
C GLY A 182 -24.36 55.94 -21.34
N ALA A 183 -24.07 57.23 -21.13
CA ALA A 183 -24.98 58.37 -21.34
C ALA A 183 -24.14 59.63 -21.42
#